data_AF-A0A0V0QKC1-F1
#
_entry.id   AF-A0A0V0QKC1-F1
#
_cell.length_a   1.000
_cell.length_b   1.000
_cell.length_c   1.000
_cell.angle_alpha   90.00
_cell.angle_beta   90.00
_cell.angle_gamma   90.00
#
_symmetry.space_group_name_H-M   'P 1'
#
loop_
_entity.id
_entity.type
_entity.pdbx_description
1 polymer ?
#
loop_
_entity_poly.entity_id
_entity_poly.type
_entity_poly.pdbx_seq_one_letter_code
_entity_poly.pdbx_strand_id
1 'polypeptide(L)'
;MEEEIPEERKIETEDTQKKYDKIKTSTEIVSQILDDIQTQIINTDSNHQVINKNDKQNQQQKNQYQSGVVNRIKKFFLIPEQQIKFDPKNPLFLTDFLQNVDFKFQEREKILTIKNFVHYYDQSKKMQLFQVNTINQIIGNACGFHAAFNIIQSLKMLKSQNLEIIYNPLNKNNMDFPIYNTAQFWKFKKQINDQIWKYAQKYQDISKWPWSYYDCQYGDFERTYWNYCQKYNKIFQEAFQSDQNFDIDVCTWSFQFGRLILGDYDMQNLQNKFDQFRNFKTNNKHKVIVFMLGINSHWQSLIAHKYNDRQEVYFFDSYNKDILNWAEKEITEYIQEIQNKKQNEGKQPLKDFNIWVFKNSIIDTQISIKLITDCLLGNTSLVDYKFNSDFKVFANQFEEDIVSQIYNKNNKNSKIQNLNDDQSLLVLNWVENHYIDLQRFLLTKNSITFLDQNNRSIVAQMKELINLTINQLVVNYPHVKSTQIGLIQKELGKHKQI
;
A
#
# COMPACT_ATOMS: atom_id res chain seq x y z
N MET A 1 18.55 37.87 9.97
CA MET A 1 17.27 37.82 10.70
C MET A 1 17.13 36.39 11.18
N GLU A 2 17.46 36.14 12.44
CA GLU A 2 17.20 34.86 13.07
C GLU A 2 15.74 34.88 13.50
N GLU A 3 14.91 34.03 12.89
CA GLU A 3 13.50 33.87 13.28
C GLU A 3 13.44 33.07 14.58
N GLU A 4 12.91 33.69 15.64
CA GLU A 4 12.62 33.00 16.89
C GLU A 4 11.53 31.94 16.66
N ILE A 5 11.89 30.68 16.93
CA ILE A 5 10.95 29.56 16.89
C ILE A 5 9.92 29.76 18.03
N PRO A 6 8.60 29.70 17.75
CA PRO A 6 7.55 29.86 18.75
C PRO A 6 7.71 28.86 19.90
N GLU A 7 7.49 29.32 21.12
CA GLU A 7 7.68 28.58 22.38
C GLU A 7 6.94 27.22 22.41
N GLU A 8 5.78 27.13 21.76
CA GLU A 8 4.99 25.90 21.64
C GLU A 8 5.68 24.81 20.80
N ARG A 9 6.47 25.19 19.78
CA ARG A 9 7.27 24.23 19.00
C ARG A 9 8.50 23.73 19.76
N LYS A 10 9.03 24.52 20.71
CA LYS A 10 10.16 24.09 21.57
C LYS A 10 9.76 22.96 22.51
N ILE A 11 8.55 23.02 23.08
CA ILE A 11 8.01 22.00 23.98
C ILE A 11 7.79 20.66 23.24
N GLU A 12 7.27 20.71 22.02
CA GLU A 12 7.03 19.51 21.20
C GLU A 12 8.34 18.84 20.75
N THR A 13 9.38 19.62 20.46
CA THR A 13 10.72 19.09 20.17
C THR A 13 11.41 18.48 21.39
N GLU A 14 11.25 19.04 22.59
CA GLU A 14 11.83 18.46 23.80
C GLU A 14 11.18 17.14 24.21
N ASP A 15 9.86 17.00 24.09
CA ASP A 15 9.16 15.75 24.40
C ASP A 15 9.42 14.66 23.36
N THR A 16 9.62 15.06 22.11
CA THR A 16 10.06 14.16 21.03
C THR A 16 11.50 13.71 21.25
N GLN A 17 12.40 14.62 21.64
CA GLN A 17 13.79 14.30 21.96
C GLN A 17 13.90 13.39 23.20
N LYS A 18 13.11 13.63 24.26
CA LYS A 18 13.06 12.75 25.44
C LYS A 18 12.54 11.34 25.10
N LYS A 19 11.55 11.22 24.22
CA LYS A 19 11.08 9.92 23.70
C LYS A 19 12.16 9.25 22.86
N TYR A 20 12.87 10.02 22.04
CA TYR A 20 13.98 9.54 21.22
C TYR A 20 15.14 9.02 22.07
N ASP A 21 15.56 9.77 23.08
CA ASP A 21 16.63 9.39 24.00
C ASP A 21 16.26 8.13 24.79
N LYS A 22 14.99 7.99 25.21
CA LYS A 22 14.50 6.78 25.90
C LYS A 22 14.48 5.54 25.00
N ILE A 23 14.14 5.70 23.71
CA ILE A 23 14.18 4.61 22.71
C ILE A 23 15.63 4.24 22.38
N LYS A 24 16.49 5.25 22.24
CA LYS A 24 17.93 5.08 22.01
C LYS A 24 18.57 4.31 23.16
N THR A 25 18.34 4.72 24.41
CA THR A 25 18.80 4.00 25.60
C THR A 25 18.26 2.57 25.66
N SER A 26 16.98 2.34 25.31
CA SER A 26 16.41 0.99 25.29
C SER A 26 17.04 0.08 24.23
N THR A 27 17.40 0.64 23.08
CA THR A 27 18.02 -0.07 21.95
C THR A 27 19.50 -0.32 22.22
N GLU A 28 20.22 0.66 22.79
CA GLU A 28 21.59 0.52 23.29
C GLU A 28 21.67 -0.54 24.38
N ILE A 29 20.69 -0.60 25.30
CA ILE A 29 20.58 -1.67 26.30
C ILE A 29 20.38 -3.02 25.61
N VAL A 30 19.48 -3.15 24.63
CA VAL A 30 19.27 -4.43 23.93
C VAL A 30 20.53 -4.86 23.15
N SER A 31 21.21 -3.92 22.49
CA SER A 31 22.46 -4.20 21.77
C SER A 31 23.58 -4.61 22.72
N GLN A 32 23.74 -3.89 23.84
CA GLN A 32 24.69 -4.23 24.91
C GLN A 32 24.39 -5.63 25.49
N ILE A 33 23.13 -5.99 25.67
CA ILE A 33 22.73 -7.32 26.14
C ILE A 33 23.11 -8.40 25.12
N LEU A 34 22.93 -8.15 23.83
CA LEU A 34 23.31 -9.09 22.78
C LEU A 34 24.83 -9.21 22.65
N ASP A 35 25.56 -8.11 22.77
CA ASP A 35 27.02 -8.08 22.74
C ASP A 35 27.64 -8.74 23.98
N ASP A 36 27.03 -8.55 25.16
CA ASP A 36 27.43 -9.21 26.40
C ASP A 36 27.15 -10.72 26.33
N ILE A 37 26.04 -11.14 25.73
CA ILE A 37 25.72 -12.55 25.47
C ILE A 37 26.74 -13.16 24.51
N GLN A 38 27.06 -12.46 23.42
CA GLN A 38 28.03 -12.92 22.42
C GLN A 38 29.45 -12.99 23.00
N THR A 39 29.83 -12.00 23.81
CA THR A 39 31.11 -11.97 24.53
C THR A 39 31.19 -13.07 25.58
N GLN A 40 30.09 -13.36 26.28
CA GLN A 40 30.04 -14.50 27.21
C GLN A 40 30.15 -15.83 26.47
N ILE A 41 29.49 -16.02 25.32
CA ILE A 41 29.63 -17.23 24.50
C ILE A 41 31.10 -17.44 24.09
N ILE A 42 31.75 -16.39 23.57
CA ILE A 42 33.16 -16.41 23.15
C ILE A 42 34.11 -16.67 24.33
N ASN A 43 33.83 -16.09 25.50
CA ASN A 43 34.63 -16.27 26.71
C ASN A 43 34.39 -17.60 27.43
N THR A 44 33.25 -18.26 27.20
CA THR A 44 32.95 -19.58 27.77
C THR A 44 33.66 -20.70 26.99
N ASP A 45 33.85 -20.53 25.68
CA ASP A 45 34.66 -21.42 24.84
C ASP A 45 36.16 -21.29 25.11
N SER A 46 36.63 -20.11 25.57
CA SER A 46 38.06 -19.86 25.85
C SER A 46 38.49 -20.11 27.30
N ASN A 47 37.56 -20.20 28.26
CA ASN A 47 37.85 -20.44 29.69
C ASN A 47 37.50 -21.85 30.19
N HIS A 48 37.45 -22.86 29.31
CA HIS A 48 37.44 -24.26 29.75
C HIS A 48 38.77 -24.78 30.31
N GLN A 49 39.72 -23.87 30.60
CA GLN A 49 40.82 -24.13 31.52
C GLN A 49 40.94 -22.97 32.51
N VAL A 50 40.99 -23.32 33.81
CA VAL A 50 41.38 -22.52 34.99
C VAL A 50 40.23 -22.00 35.91
N ILE A 51 39.92 -22.84 36.91
CA ILE A 51 39.74 -22.59 38.37
C ILE A 51 38.70 -21.56 38.88
N ASN A 52 37.65 -22.11 39.51
CA ASN A 52 37.28 -22.06 40.94
C ASN A 52 37.37 -20.76 41.80
N LYS A 53 36.30 -20.61 42.60
CA LYS A 53 36.09 -19.90 43.88
C LYS A 53 35.65 -18.43 43.87
N ASN A 54 34.65 -18.23 44.74
CA ASN A 54 33.80 -17.07 45.02
C ASN A 54 32.68 -16.94 44.00
N ASP A 55 31.42 -17.11 44.45
CA ASP A 55 30.23 -16.40 43.94
C ASP A 55 28.90 -17.06 44.31
N LYS A 56 28.46 -16.88 45.56
CA LYS A 56 27.03 -17.08 45.89
C LYS A 56 26.18 -15.85 45.55
N GLN A 57 26.75 -14.64 45.61
CA GLN A 57 26.04 -13.40 45.24
C GLN A 57 25.96 -13.17 43.73
N ASN A 58 27.02 -13.43 42.95
CA ASN A 58 26.92 -13.35 41.49
C ASN A 58 26.04 -14.47 40.91
N GLN A 59 25.94 -15.64 41.54
CA GLN A 59 24.97 -16.67 41.13
C GLN A 59 23.52 -16.21 41.33
N GLN A 60 23.19 -15.54 42.45
CA GLN A 60 21.83 -15.01 42.65
C GLN A 60 21.48 -13.89 41.68
N GLN A 61 22.40 -12.95 41.40
CA GLN A 61 22.17 -11.89 40.42
C GLN A 61 22.09 -12.44 38.98
N LYS A 62 22.93 -13.41 38.62
CA LYS A 62 22.89 -14.08 37.31
C LYS A 62 21.58 -14.85 37.12
N ASN A 63 21.10 -15.54 38.15
CA ASN A 63 19.81 -16.25 38.12
C ASN A 63 18.61 -15.30 38.03
N GLN A 64 18.62 -14.17 38.75
CA GLN A 64 17.57 -13.15 38.65
C GLN A 64 17.54 -12.51 37.25
N TYR A 65 18.71 -12.18 36.70
CA TYR A 65 18.86 -11.58 35.38
C TYR A 65 18.40 -12.53 34.27
N GLN A 66 18.81 -13.81 34.34
CA GLN A 66 18.35 -14.85 33.42
C GLN A 66 16.83 -15.06 33.51
N SER A 67 16.23 -15.03 34.71
CA SER A 67 14.77 -15.12 34.86
C SER A 67 14.03 -13.94 34.19
N GLY A 68 14.62 -12.73 34.24
CA GLY A 68 14.04 -11.52 33.64
C GLY A 68 14.13 -11.48 32.11
N VAL A 69 15.18 -12.04 31.51
CA VAL A 69 15.30 -12.21 30.06
C VAL A 69 14.30 -13.26 29.56
N VAL A 70 14.16 -14.38 30.28
CA VAL A 70 13.21 -15.44 29.94
C VAL A 70 11.76 -14.97 30.02
N ASN A 71 11.39 -14.20 31.05
CA ASN A 71 10.03 -13.65 31.14
C ASN A 71 9.72 -12.68 30.00
N ARG A 72 10.71 -11.93 29.52
CA ARG A 72 10.57 -11.07 28.32
C ARG A 72 10.42 -11.89 27.04
N ILE A 73 11.20 -12.96 26.86
CA ILE A 73 11.08 -13.90 25.74
C ILE A 73 9.70 -14.58 25.74
N LYS A 74 9.24 -15.12 26.88
CA LYS A 74 7.92 -15.75 27.01
C LYS A 74 6.78 -14.80 26.64
N LYS A 75 6.87 -13.55 27.10
CA LYS A 75 5.89 -12.50 26.78
C LYS A 75 5.92 -12.11 25.30
N PHE A 76 7.09 -12.14 24.67
CA PHE A 76 7.26 -11.82 23.24
C PHE A 76 6.76 -12.93 22.31
N PHE A 77 6.88 -14.20 22.72
CA PHE A 77 6.49 -15.36 21.90
C PHE A 77 5.16 -16.02 22.31
N LEU A 78 4.41 -15.44 23.25
CA LEU A 78 3.08 -15.91 23.71
C LEU A 78 3.05 -17.41 24.12
N ILE A 79 4.12 -17.92 24.74
CA ILE A 79 4.23 -19.34 25.10
C ILE A 79 3.47 -19.60 26.42
N PRO A 80 2.52 -20.57 26.48
CA PRO A 80 1.82 -20.91 27.72
C PRO A 80 2.76 -21.38 28.83
N GLU A 81 2.51 -20.96 30.07
CA GLU A 81 3.40 -21.21 31.24
C GLU A 81 3.71 -22.68 31.51
N GLN A 82 2.85 -23.59 31.06
CA GLN A 82 2.88 -25.02 31.42
C GLN A 82 3.80 -25.87 30.52
N GLN A 83 4.40 -25.31 29.46
CA GLN A 83 5.12 -26.11 28.44
C GLN A 83 6.66 -26.09 28.53
N ILE A 84 7.26 -25.42 29.53
CA ILE A 84 8.72 -25.33 29.65
C ILE A 84 9.16 -25.88 31.00
N LYS A 85 9.80 -27.06 31.02
CA LYS A 85 10.62 -27.51 32.16
C LYS A 85 12.00 -26.86 32.00
N PHE A 86 12.34 -25.98 32.92
CA PHE A 86 13.61 -25.25 32.92
C PHE A 86 14.65 -25.98 33.76
N ASP A 87 15.83 -26.24 33.18
CA ASP A 87 17.06 -26.53 33.94
C ASP A 87 18.02 -25.33 33.81
N PRO A 88 18.18 -24.50 34.86
CA PRO A 88 19.07 -23.34 34.85
C PRO A 88 20.54 -23.66 34.62
N LYS A 89 20.93 -24.94 34.70
CA LYS A 89 22.32 -25.36 34.58
C LYS A 89 22.75 -25.74 33.17
N ASN A 90 21.84 -25.79 32.19
CA ASN A 90 22.22 -26.10 30.80
C ASN A 90 22.66 -24.82 30.06
N PRO A 91 23.96 -24.60 29.80
CA PRO A 91 24.46 -23.42 29.07
C PRO A 91 24.04 -23.42 27.60
N LEU A 92 23.64 -24.56 27.05
CA LEU A 92 23.12 -24.69 25.69
C LEU A 92 21.60 -24.48 25.63
N PHE A 93 20.91 -24.24 26.76
CA PHE A 93 19.45 -24.13 26.79
C PHE A 93 18.89 -23.12 25.78
N LEU A 94 19.52 -21.96 25.59
CA LEU A 94 19.01 -20.96 24.64
C LEU A 94 19.18 -21.43 23.18
N THR A 95 20.29 -22.11 22.88
CA THR A 95 20.58 -22.69 21.57
C THR A 95 19.68 -23.90 21.30
N ASP A 96 19.56 -24.80 22.27
CA ASP A 96 18.62 -25.93 22.27
C ASP A 96 17.17 -25.46 22.22
N PHE A 97 16.81 -24.35 22.85
CA PHE A 97 15.47 -23.74 22.78
C PHE A 97 15.23 -23.16 21.38
N LEU A 98 16.18 -22.43 20.80
CA LEU A 98 16.02 -21.89 19.45
C LEU A 98 16.05 -22.97 18.36
N GLN A 99 16.70 -24.11 18.62
CA GLN A 99 16.77 -25.26 17.70
C GLN A 99 15.64 -26.28 17.92
N ASN A 100 15.13 -26.45 19.14
CA ASN A 100 14.10 -27.44 19.51
C ASN A 100 12.75 -26.83 19.92
N VAL A 101 12.55 -25.50 19.81
CA VAL A 101 11.19 -24.93 19.73
C VAL A 101 10.64 -25.33 18.37
N ASP A 102 10.24 -26.59 18.29
CA ASP A 102 9.20 -27.04 17.40
C ASP A 102 7.95 -26.29 17.84
N PHE A 103 7.55 -25.27 17.09
CA PHE A 103 6.32 -24.53 17.32
C PHE A 103 5.18 -25.54 17.36
N LYS A 104 4.80 -25.97 18.57
CA LYS A 104 3.84 -27.05 18.80
C LYS A 104 2.50 -26.71 18.16
N PHE A 105 2.33 -27.19 16.93
CA PHE A 105 1.22 -27.90 16.30
C PHE A 105 -0.24 -27.49 16.55
N GLN A 106 -0.62 -26.88 17.67
CA GLN A 106 -2.01 -26.56 18.01
C GLN A 106 -2.51 -25.25 17.38
N GLU A 107 -1.63 -24.31 17.03
CA GLU A 107 -2.02 -23.17 16.17
C GLU A 107 -2.05 -23.53 14.69
N ARG A 108 -1.32 -24.57 14.25
CA ARG A 108 -1.36 -25.02 12.84
C ARG A 108 -2.78 -25.41 12.44
N GLU A 109 -3.54 -26.15 13.25
CA GLU A 109 -4.90 -26.54 12.88
C GLU A 109 -5.90 -25.37 12.81
N LYS A 110 -5.72 -24.32 13.63
CA LYS A 110 -6.56 -23.11 13.53
C LYS A 110 -6.14 -22.17 12.40
N ILE A 111 -4.87 -22.22 11.98
CA ILE A 111 -4.33 -21.49 10.82
C ILE A 111 -4.65 -22.21 9.50
N LEU A 112 -4.92 -23.53 9.52
CA LEU A 112 -4.97 -24.39 8.32
C LEU A 112 -6.34 -24.55 7.65
N THR A 113 -7.32 -23.70 7.92
CA THR A 113 -8.39 -23.45 6.94
C THR A 113 -8.03 -22.24 6.10
N ILE A 114 -6.84 -22.28 5.48
CA ILE A 114 -6.52 -21.34 4.42
C ILE A 114 -7.40 -21.73 3.22
N LYS A 115 -8.55 -21.07 3.09
CA LYS A 115 -9.30 -21.01 1.83
C LYS A 115 -8.39 -20.24 0.86
N ASN A 116 -7.48 -20.99 0.23
CA ASN A 116 -6.27 -20.47 -0.41
C ASN A 116 -6.51 -19.66 -1.69
N PHE A 117 -7.73 -19.71 -2.23
CA PHE A 117 -8.12 -18.94 -3.38
C PHE A 117 -9.54 -18.44 -3.20
N VAL A 118 -9.70 -17.12 -3.31
CA VAL A 118 -10.99 -16.57 -3.68
C VAL A 118 -10.92 -16.24 -5.16
N HIS A 119 -11.80 -16.88 -5.92
CA HIS A 119 -11.91 -16.69 -7.36
C HIS A 119 -12.82 -15.51 -7.64
N TYR A 120 -12.25 -14.49 -8.26
CA TYR A 120 -13.01 -13.36 -8.76
C TYR A 120 -13.20 -13.55 -10.25
N TYR A 121 -14.44 -13.90 -10.63
CA TYR A 121 -14.81 -14.18 -12.01
C TYR A 121 -15.01 -12.89 -12.80
N ASP A 122 -14.31 -12.75 -13.92
CA ASP A 122 -14.87 -12.06 -15.08
C ASP A 122 -15.81 -13.03 -15.80
N GLN A 123 -17.05 -12.58 -16.06
CA GLN A 123 -18.08 -13.32 -16.78
C GLN A 123 -17.64 -13.74 -18.21
N SER A 124 -16.59 -13.12 -18.75
CA SER A 124 -16.07 -13.43 -20.09
C SER A 124 -15.30 -14.75 -20.20
N LYS A 125 -14.94 -15.41 -19.08
CA LYS A 125 -14.04 -16.59 -19.00
C LYS A 125 -12.61 -16.36 -19.54
N LYS A 126 -12.22 -15.13 -19.89
CA LYS A 126 -10.90 -14.86 -20.52
C LYS A 126 -9.74 -14.78 -19.55
N MET A 127 -10.00 -14.47 -18.28
CA MET A 127 -8.96 -14.30 -17.26
C MET A 127 -9.47 -14.73 -15.88
N GLN A 128 -8.61 -15.37 -15.09
CA GLN A 128 -8.90 -15.79 -13.72
C GLN A 128 -8.13 -14.93 -12.72
N LEU A 129 -8.83 -14.32 -11.77
CA LEU A 129 -8.22 -13.59 -10.66
C LEU A 129 -8.27 -14.43 -9.38
N PHE A 130 -7.09 -14.61 -8.80
CA PHE A 130 -6.83 -15.40 -7.62
C PHE A 130 -6.31 -14.49 -6.50
N GLN A 131 -7.07 -14.38 -5.41
CA GLN A 131 -6.48 -13.85 -4.18
C GLN A 131 -5.75 -14.97 -3.44
N VAL A 132 -4.44 -14.81 -3.26
CA VAL A 132 -3.55 -15.80 -2.63
C VAL A 132 -3.20 -15.33 -1.23
N ASN A 133 -3.45 -16.19 -0.24
CA ASN A 133 -3.05 -15.91 1.14
C ASN A 133 -1.53 -15.95 1.28
N THR A 134 -0.98 -15.16 2.19
CA THR A 134 0.46 -15.06 2.46
C THR A 134 0.74 -14.98 3.96
N ILE A 135 1.99 -14.79 4.37
CA ILE A 135 2.29 -14.53 5.78
C ILE A 135 1.62 -13.22 6.22
N ASN A 136 0.80 -13.28 7.26
CA ASN A 136 0.21 -12.10 7.88
C ASN A 136 1.31 -11.15 8.37
N GLN A 137 1.22 -9.89 7.99
CA GLN A 137 2.15 -8.89 8.48
C GLN A 137 1.74 -8.47 9.90
N ILE A 138 2.60 -8.77 10.88
CA ILE A 138 2.38 -8.41 12.29
C ILE A 138 3.15 -7.13 12.65
N ILE A 139 4.18 -6.77 11.88
CA ILE A 139 5.08 -5.63 12.13
C ILE A 139 4.82 -4.52 11.10
N GLY A 140 4.70 -3.27 11.56
CA GLY A 140 4.63 -2.10 10.67
C GLY A 140 5.85 -1.97 9.75
N ASN A 141 5.71 -1.23 8.65
CA ASN A 141 6.79 -0.94 7.68
C ASN A 141 7.45 -2.18 7.04
N ALA A 142 6.80 -3.34 7.08
CA ALA A 142 7.27 -4.56 6.42
C ALA A 142 6.50 -4.88 5.13
N CYS A 143 5.44 -4.13 4.80
CA CYS A 143 4.56 -4.41 3.66
C CYS A 143 5.33 -4.41 2.33
N GLY A 144 6.27 -3.48 2.13
CA GLY A 144 7.11 -3.49 0.94
C GLY A 144 8.00 -4.74 0.83
N PHE A 145 8.57 -5.21 1.94
CA PHE A 145 9.31 -6.47 1.96
C PHE A 145 8.41 -7.67 1.67
N HIS A 146 7.18 -7.68 2.20
CA HIS A 146 6.20 -8.73 1.92
C HIS A 146 5.85 -8.78 0.44
N ALA A 147 5.49 -7.64 -0.16
CA ALA A 147 5.19 -7.53 -1.58
C ALA A 147 6.38 -8.00 -2.44
N ALA A 148 7.59 -7.56 -2.14
CA ALA A 148 8.80 -8.00 -2.83
C ALA A 148 9.05 -9.50 -2.71
N PHE A 149 8.90 -10.04 -1.49
CA PHE A 149 9.07 -11.47 -1.23
C PHE A 149 8.05 -12.30 -2.02
N ASN A 150 6.77 -11.91 -1.98
CA ASN A 150 5.69 -12.57 -2.73
C ASN A 150 5.97 -12.58 -4.23
N ILE A 151 6.39 -11.44 -4.80
CA ILE A 151 6.77 -11.34 -6.22
C ILE A 151 7.90 -12.32 -6.55
N ILE A 152 9.00 -12.28 -5.79
CA ILE A 152 10.20 -13.09 -6.06
C ILE A 152 9.89 -14.59 -5.95
N GLN A 153 9.19 -15.01 -4.90
CA GLN A 153 8.89 -16.42 -4.70
C GLN A 153 7.91 -16.94 -5.75
N SER A 154 6.94 -16.12 -6.15
CA SER A 154 6.00 -16.49 -7.20
C SER A 154 6.65 -16.62 -8.57
N LEU A 155 7.57 -15.72 -8.92
CA LEU A 155 8.36 -15.84 -10.16
C LEU A 155 9.25 -17.09 -10.15
N LYS A 156 9.89 -17.39 -9.02
CA LYS A 156 10.69 -18.63 -8.87
C LYS A 156 9.84 -19.89 -9.08
N MET A 157 8.61 -19.87 -8.58
CA MET A 157 7.66 -20.97 -8.76
C MET A 157 7.17 -21.11 -10.20
N LEU A 158 6.82 -19.99 -10.85
CA LEU A 158 6.46 -20.00 -12.27
C LEU A 158 7.61 -20.56 -13.11
N LYS A 159 8.84 -20.12 -12.85
CA LYS A 159 10.05 -20.58 -13.56
C LYS A 159 10.40 -22.05 -13.31
N SER A 160 10.11 -22.59 -12.12
CA SER A 160 10.33 -24.01 -11.84
C SER A 160 9.27 -24.93 -12.47
N GLN A 161 8.26 -24.36 -13.14
CA GLN A 161 7.11 -25.08 -13.73
C GLN A 161 6.35 -25.97 -12.73
N ASN A 162 6.55 -25.75 -11.42
CA ASN A 162 5.89 -26.51 -10.37
C ASN A 162 4.52 -25.89 -10.03
N LEU A 163 3.65 -25.81 -11.05
CA LEU A 163 2.34 -25.16 -10.94
C LEU A 163 1.34 -26.00 -10.13
N GLU A 164 1.57 -27.30 -9.92
CA GLU A 164 0.74 -28.13 -9.03
C GLU A 164 0.65 -27.55 -7.61
N ILE A 165 1.68 -26.82 -7.16
CA ILE A 165 1.70 -26.13 -5.86
C ILE A 165 0.68 -24.99 -5.81
N ILE A 166 0.52 -24.25 -6.92
CA ILE A 166 -0.47 -23.17 -7.01
C ILE A 166 -1.87 -23.77 -6.99
N TYR A 167 -2.13 -24.80 -7.79
CA TYR A 167 -3.50 -25.30 -7.97
C TYR A 167 -3.97 -26.24 -6.85
N ASN A 168 -3.07 -26.81 -6.03
CA ASN A 168 -3.44 -27.73 -4.96
C ASN A 168 -2.68 -27.47 -3.64
N PRO A 169 -2.95 -26.35 -2.95
CA PRO A 169 -2.26 -25.98 -1.72
C PRO A 169 -2.59 -26.89 -0.51
N LEU A 170 -3.53 -27.84 -0.66
CA LEU A 170 -3.90 -28.83 0.36
C LEU A 170 -3.02 -30.08 0.36
N ASN A 171 -2.12 -30.24 -0.63
CA ASN A 171 -1.12 -31.29 -0.55
C ASN A 171 -0.19 -30.99 0.63
N LYS A 172 -0.06 -31.92 1.60
CA LYS A 172 0.73 -31.72 2.84
C LYS A 172 2.20 -31.36 2.56
N ASN A 173 2.72 -31.71 1.38
CA ASN A 173 4.06 -31.35 0.93
C ASN A 173 4.18 -29.89 0.42
N ASN A 174 3.07 -29.17 0.24
CA ASN A 174 3.04 -27.79 -0.24
C ASN A 174 3.15 -26.74 0.87
N MET A 175 3.13 -27.15 2.15
CA MET A 175 3.42 -26.28 3.30
C MET A 175 4.88 -25.78 3.36
N ASP A 176 5.77 -26.37 2.57
CA ASP A 176 7.15 -25.91 2.42
C ASP A 176 7.30 -24.72 1.47
N PHE A 177 6.20 -24.23 0.89
CA PHE A 177 6.29 -23.13 -0.07
C PHE A 177 6.66 -21.80 0.63
N PRO A 178 7.69 -21.07 0.16
CA PRO A 178 8.25 -19.96 0.92
C PRO A 178 7.29 -18.83 1.26
N ILE A 179 6.25 -18.55 0.45
CA ILE A 179 5.30 -17.45 0.72
C ILE A 179 4.46 -17.68 1.98
N TYR A 180 4.36 -18.93 2.44
CA TYR A 180 3.67 -19.30 3.68
C TYR A 180 4.64 -19.49 4.86
N ASN A 181 5.95 -19.41 4.61
CA ASN A 181 6.98 -19.68 5.60
C ASN A 181 7.54 -18.40 6.22
N THR A 182 7.08 -18.08 7.43
CA THR A 182 7.51 -16.91 8.21
C THR A 182 9.03 -16.82 8.37
N ALA A 183 9.72 -17.94 8.60
CA ALA A 183 11.18 -17.93 8.77
C ALA A 183 11.91 -17.55 7.47
N GLN A 184 11.41 -18.01 6.32
CA GLN A 184 11.97 -17.64 5.01
C GLN A 184 11.77 -16.15 4.70
N PHE A 185 10.61 -15.59 5.05
CA PHE A 185 10.36 -14.15 4.92
C PHE A 185 11.35 -13.33 5.76
N TRP A 186 11.52 -13.63 7.04
CA TRP A 186 12.44 -12.87 7.90
C TRP A 186 13.91 -13.05 7.48
N LYS A 187 14.28 -14.25 7.02
CA LYS A 187 15.60 -14.49 6.42
C LYS A 187 15.80 -13.62 5.18
N PHE A 188 14.81 -13.55 4.29
CA PHE A 188 14.83 -12.67 3.13
C PHE A 188 15.00 -11.21 3.55
N LYS A 189 14.13 -10.67 4.42
CA LYS A 189 14.24 -9.27 4.90
C LYS A 189 15.63 -8.95 5.45
N LYS A 190 16.16 -9.81 6.31
CA LYS A 190 17.51 -9.64 6.88
C LYS A 190 18.58 -9.59 5.78
N GLN A 191 18.56 -10.54 4.85
CA GLN A 191 19.51 -10.59 3.74
C GLN A 191 19.46 -9.32 2.88
N ILE A 192 18.27 -8.79 2.61
CA ILE A 192 18.11 -7.55 1.85
C ILE A 192 18.64 -6.34 2.62
N ASN A 193 18.27 -6.19 3.89
CA ASN A 193 18.77 -5.12 4.75
C ASN A 193 20.30 -5.14 4.86
N ASP A 194 20.90 -6.31 5.07
CA ASP A 194 22.35 -6.47 5.16
C ASP A 194 23.05 -6.04 3.86
N GLN A 195 22.45 -6.31 2.70
CA GLN A 195 23.00 -5.89 1.41
C GLN A 195 22.83 -4.40 1.14
N ILE A 196 21.69 -3.81 1.51
CA ILE A 196 21.46 -2.36 1.42
C ILE A 196 22.49 -1.64 2.30
N TRP A 197 22.69 -2.10 3.53
CA TRP A 197 23.65 -1.50 4.45
C TRP A 197 25.09 -1.60 3.94
N LYS A 198 25.51 -2.77 3.45
CA LYS A 198 26.85 -2.93 2.84
C LYS A 198 27.06 -1.99 1.65
N TYR A 199 26.02 -1.73 0.86
CA TYR A 199 26.09 -0.77 -0.22
C TYR A 199 26.18 0.67 0.28
N ALA A 200 25.36 1.04 1.27
CA ALA A 200 25.39 2.36 1.89
C ALA A 200 26.80 2.69 2.43
N GLN A 201 27.40 1.76 3.18
CA GLN A 201 28.76 1.90 3.72
C GLN A 201 29.84 2.13 2.65
N LYS A 202 29.63 1.59 1.44
CA LYS A 202 30.64 1.61 0.38
C LYS A 202 30.47 2.80 -0.58
N TYR A 203 29.24 3.25 -0.82
CA TYR A 203 28.93 4.14 -1.94
C TYR A 203 28.13 5.37 -1.57
N GLN A 204 27.67 5.49 -0.33
CA GLN A 204 26.74 6.54 0.08
C GLN A 204 27.25 7.25 1.34
N ASP A 205 26.67 8.41 1.64
CA ASP A 205 26.92 9.12 2.89
C ASP A 205 26.02 8.52 3.99
N ILE A 206 26.59 7.62 4.80
CA ILE A 206 25.87 6.91 5.87
C ILE A 206 25.38 7.83 7.01
N SER A 207 25.77 9.11 7.02
CA SER A 207 25.26 10.09 7.98
C SER A 207 23.95 10.73 7.55
N LYS A 208 23.52 10.51 6.29
CA LYS A 208 22.36 11.16 5.69
C LYS A 208 21.26 10.18 5.37
N TRP A 209 20.03 10.68 5.41
CA TRP A 209 18.89 9.98 4.83
C TRP A 209 19.09 9.84 3.30
N PRO A 210 18.74 8.70 2.68
CA PRO A 210 18.16 7.51 3.29
C PRO A 210 19.20 6.40 3.57
N TRP A 211 20.44 6.73 3.92
CA TRP A 211 21.54 5.76 3.97
C TRP A 211 22.08 5.50 5.38
N SER A 212 21.47 6.08 6.41
CA SER A 212 21.82 5.74 7.78
C SER A 212 21.51 4.28 8.10
N TYR A 213 22.18 3.72 9.10
CA TYR A 213 21.91 2.34 9.54
C TYR A 213 20.43 2.16 9.91
N TYR A 214 19.86 3.15 10.61
CA TYR A 214 18.45 3.14 11.00
C TYR A 214 17.52 3.08 9.79
N ASP A 215 17.74 3.95 8.79
CA ASP A 215 16.92 3.99 7.57
C ASP A 215 17.01 2.68 6.79
N CYS A 216 18.23 2.11 6.67
CA CYS A 216 18.42 0.84 5.99
C CYS A 216 17.69 -0.32 6.66
N GLN A 217 17.47 -0.26 7.98
CA GLN A 217 16.82 -1.33 8.74
C GLN A 217 15.29 -1.17 8.84
N TYR A 218 14.82 0.08 8.96
CA TYR A 218 13.46 0.42 9.37
C TYR A 218 12.73 1.42 8.45
N GLY A 219 13.43 1.99 7.46
CA GLY A 219 12.86 2.90 6.48
C GLY A 219 11.98 2.18 5.44
N ASP A 220 11.33 2.99 4.61
CA ASP A 220 10.38 2.53 3.58
C ASP A 220 11.13 1.87 2.42
N PHE A 221 11.23 0.54 2.45
CA PHE A 221 11.98 -0.25 1.50
C PHE A 221 11.53 -0.03 0.04
N GLU A 222 10.23 -0.09 -0.18
CA GLU A 222 9.53 0.14 -1.44
C GLU A 222 9.91 1.43 -2.18
N ARG A 223 10.07 2.54 -1.46
CA ARG A 223 10.25 3.90 -1.99
C ARG A 223 11.72 4.18 -2.21
N THR A 224 12.55 3.58 -1.36
CA THR A 224 13.95 3.96 -1.21
C THR A 224 14.88 2.95 -1.87
N TYR A 225 14.65 1.65 -1.64
CA TYR A 225 15.63 0.61 -1.94
C TYR A 225 15.16 -0.41 -2.97
N TRP A 226 13.87 -0.43 -3.34
CA TRP A 226 13.32 -1.34 -4.35
C TRP A 226 14.07 -1.26 -5.68
N ASN A 227 14.21 -0.06 -6.25
CA ASN A 227 14.94 0.16 -7.51
C ASN A 227 16.42 -0.21 -7.40
N TYR A 228 17.04 0.08 -6.24
CA TYR A 228 18.40 -0.33 -5.95
C TYR A 228 18.52 -1.86 -5.96
N CYS A 229 17.63 -2.57 -5.27
CA CYS A 229 17.65 -4.03 -5.21
C CYS A 229 17.41 -4.65 -6.58
N GLN A 230 16.49 -4.13 -7.39
CA GLN A 230 16.33 -4.58 -8.79
C GLN A 230 17.63 -4.53 -9.58
N LYS A 231 18.38 -3.43 -9.42
CA LYS A 231 19.59 -3.17 -10.21
C LYS A 231 20.81 -3.95 -9.71
N TYR A 232 20.94 -4.17 -8.41
CA TYR A 232 22.21 -4.66 -7.83
C TYR A 232 22.09 -5.93 -6.97
N ASN A 233 20.88 -6.30 -6.54
CA ASN A 233 20.70 -7.50 -5.72
C ASN A 233 20.52 -8.74 -6.60
N LYS A 234 21.41 -9.72 -6.44
CA LYS A 234 21.41 -10.97 -7.23
C LYS A 234 20.07 -11.71 -7.18
N ILE A 235 19.39 -11.74 -6.01
CA ILE A 235 18.10 -12.43 -5.85
C ILE A 235 17.03 -11.79 -6.75
N PHE A 236 17.05 -10.46 -6.85
CA PHE A 236 16.12 -9.70 -7.68
C PHE A 236 16.45 -9.86 -9.16
N GLN A 237 17.73 -9.73 -9.52
CA GLN A 237 18.20 -9.90 -10.89
C GLN A 237 17.83 -11.28 -11.44
N GLU A 238 18.10 -12.35 -10.69
CA GLU A 238 17.75 -13.72 -11.10
C GLU A 238 16.24 -13.93 -11.25
N ALA A 239 15.45 -13.37 -10.32
CA ALA A 239 13.99 -13.47 -10.38
C ALA A 239 13.43 -12.73 -11.59
N PHE A 240 13.92 -11.53 -11.89
CA PHE A 240 13.39 -10.62 -12.92
C PHE A 240 14.01 -10.80 -14.30
N GLN A 241 15.08 -11.59 -14.41
CA GLN A 241 15.69 -11.88 -15.69
C GLN A 241 14.73 -12.64 -16.60
N SER A 242 14.44 -12.07 -17.77
CA SER A 242 13.77 -12.75 -18.87
C SER A 242 14.73 -13.75 -19.53
N ASP A 243 14.17 -14.83 -20.07
CA ASP A 243 14.91 -15.89 -20.75
C ASP A 243 14.14 -16.41 -21.98
N GLN A 244 14.56 -17.55 -22.52
CA GLN A 244 13.91 -18.18 -23.67
C GLN A 244 12.44 -18.54 -23.41
N ASN A 245 12.11 -18.92 -22.17
CA ASN A 245 10.78 -19.39 -21.76
C ASN A 245 9.95 -18.28 -21.08
N PHE A 246 10.58 -17.23 -20.55
CA PHE A 246 9.91 -16.17 -19.80
C PHE A 246 10.23 -14.79 -20.35
N ASP A 247 9.18 -14.00 -20.57
CA ASP A 247 9.23 -12.56 -20.80
C ASP A 247 8.60 -11.87 -19.58
N ILE A 248 9.41 -11.16 -18.79
CA ILE A 248 9.06 -10.62 -17.47
C ILE A 248 9.20 -9.11 -17.48
N ASP A 249 8.08 -8.42 -17.21
CA ASP A 249 8.04 -7.00 -16.94
C ASP A 249 7.83 -6.74 -15.45
N VAL A 250 8.65 -5.84 -14.89
CA VAL A 250 8.50 -5.36 -13.52
C VAL A 250 7.93 -3.95 -13.53
N CYS A 251 6.87 -3.73 -12.76
CA CYS A 251 6.14 -2.46 -12.70
C CYS A 251 5.92 -2.02 -11.26
N THR A 252 5.92 -0.72 -11.05
CA THR A 252 5.40 -0.08 -9.85
C THR A 252 4.04 0.51 -10.17
N TRP A 253 3.08 0.33 -9.27
CA TRP A 253 1.74 0.90 -9.37
C TRP A 253 1.52 1.76 -8.14
N SER A 254 1.25 3.05 -8.33
CA SER A 254 0.96 3.96 -7.22
C SER A 254 -0.44 4.52 -7.39
N PHE A 255 -1.28 4.34 -6.38
CA PHE A 255 -2.70 4.68 -6.47
C PHE A 255 -3.21 5.22 -5.14
N GLN A 256 -3.87 6.37 -5.17
CA GLN A 256 -4.36 7.06 -3.99
C GLN A 256 -5.66 7.81 -4.28
N PHE A 257 -6.65 7.61 -3.41
CA PHE A 257 -7.94 8.28 -3.41
C PHE A 257 -8.63 8.29 -4.77
N GLY A 258 -8.74 7.11 -5.38
CA GLY A 258 -9.34 6.92 -6.71
C GLY A 258 -8.47 7.37 -7.88
N ARG A 259 -7.20 7.76 -7.66
CA ARG A 259 -6.33 8.31 -8.71
C ARG A 259 -5.05 7.50 -8.89
N LEU A 260 -4.66 7.38 -10.16
CA LEU A 260 -3.35 6.87 -10.54
C LEU A 260 -2.29 7.96 -10.32
N ILE A 261 -1.27 7.64 -9.53
CA ILE A 261 -0.16 8.55 -9.20
C ILE A 261 1.05 8.15 -10.04
N LEU A 262 0.96 8.35 -11.35
CA LEU A 262 2.03 8.12 -12.32
C LEU A 262 2.20 9.36 -13.20
N GLY A 263 3.45 9.69 -13.54
CA GLY A 263 3.72 10.70 -14.56
C GLY A 263 3.31 10.21 -15.94
N ASP A 264 3.10 11.13 -16.89
CA ASP A 264 2.61 10.78 -18.24
C ASP A 264 3.50 9.76 -18.95
N TYR A 265 4.83 9.86 -18.80
CA TYR A 265 5.79 8.91 -19.35
C TYR A 265 5.61 7.50 -18.76
N ASP A 266 5.52 7.39 -17.43
CA ASP A 266 5.35 6.11 -16.74
C ASP A 266 4.00 5.47 -17.07
N MET A 267 2.95 6.28 -17.20
CA MET A 267 1.62 5.82 -17.61
C MET A 267 1.64 5.28 -19.04
N GLN A 268 2.28 5.97 -19.99
CA GLN A 268 2.42 5.48 -21.37
C GLN A 268 3.25 4.19 -21.44
N ASN A 269 4.35 4.13 -20.70
CA ASN A 269 5.19 2.93 -20.62
C ASN A 269 4.38 1.74 -20.05
N LEU A 270 3.62 1.96 -18.99
CA LEU A 270 2.78 0.94 -18.40
C LEU A 270 1.63 0.50 -19.35
N GLN A 271 1.02 1.44 -20.06
CA GLN A 271 0.02 1.14 -21.08
C GLN A 271 0.60 0.25 -22.19
N ASN A 272 1.81 0.55 -22.67
CA ASN A 272 2.50 -0.27 -23.66
C ASN A 272 2.72 -1.71 -23.16
N LYS A 273 3.03 -1.90 -21.88
CA LYS A 273 3.16 -3.25 -21.28
C LYS A 273 1.82 -4.00 -21.24
N PHE A 274 0.72 -3.31 -20.93
CA PHE A 274 -0.62 -3.91 -21.04
C PHE A 274 -0.94 -4.33 -22.48
N ASP A 275 -0.64 -3.48 -23.46
CA ASP A 275 -0.85 -3.79 -24.87
C ASP A 275 0.03 -4.98 -25.33
N GLN A 276 1.27 -5.05 -24.87
CA GLN A 276 2.16 -6.19 -25.13
C GLN A 276 1.62 -7.47 -24.51
N PHE A 277 1.12 -7.45 -23.28
CA PHE A 277 0.51 -8.62 -22.63
C PHE A 277 -0.73 -9.11 -23.38
N ARG A 278 -1.62 -8.19 -23.74
CA ARG A 278 -2.83 -8.50 -24.52
C ARG A 278 -2.49 -9.12 -25.87
N ASN A 279 -1.51 -8.54 -26.58
CA ASN A 279 -1.09 -8.97 -27.91
C ASN A 279 -0.08 -10.13 -27.91
N PHE A 280 0.36 -10.59 -26.74
CA PHE A 280 1.30 -11.70 -26.64
C PHE A 280 0.68 -13.00 -27.17
N LYS A 281 1.29 -13.58 -28.22
CA LYS A 281 0.83 -14.79 -28.93
C LYS A 281 1.94 -15.84 -29.12
N THR A 282 3.07 -15.68 -28.42
CA THR A 282 4.21 -16.59 -28.56
C THR A 282 3.88 -17.92 -27.89
N ASN A 283 3.70 -18.97 -28.69
CA ASN A 283 3.42 -20.32 -28.19
C ASN A 283 4.56 -20.84 -27.31
N ASN A 284 4.21 -21.56 -26.25
CA ASN A 284 5.14 -22.17 -25.30
C ASN A 284 6.08 -21.20 -24.59
N LYS A 285 5.75 -19.90 -24.57
CA LYS A 285 6.47 -18.88 -23.82
C LYS A 285 5.52 -18.22 -22.81
N HIS A 286 6.03 -17.91 -21.63
CA HIS A 286 5.30 -17.22 -20.57
C HIS A 286 5.51 -15.71 -20.70
N LYS A 287 4.43 -14.93 -20.68
CA LYS A 287 4.48 -13.47 -20.45
C LYS A 287 4.01 -13.20 -19.04
N VAL A 288 4.82 -12.48 -18.26
CA VAL A 288 4.53 -12.15 -16.87
C VAL A 288 4.72 -10.66 -16.67
N ILE A 289 3.72 -9.98 -16.10
CA ILE A 289 3.88 -8.64 -15.55
C ILE A 289 3.73 -8.73 -14.04
N VAL A 290 4.75 -8.28 -13.30
CA VAL A 290 4.67 -8.18 -11.85
C VAL A 290 4.51 -6.73 -11.44
N PHE A 291 3.66 -6.50 -10.44
CA PHE A 291 3.32 -5.19 -9.93
C PHE A 291 3.63 -5.12 -8.44
N MET A 292 4.46 -4.14 -8.09
CA MET A 292 4.61 -3.64 -6.73
C MET A 292 3.53 -2.56 -6.53
N LEU A 293 2.47 -2.87 -5.80
CA LEU A 293 1.30 -2.01 -5.64
C LEU A 293 1.45 -1.16 -4.36
N GLY A 294 1.67 0.14 -4.52
CA GLY A 294 1.57 1.12 -3.44
C GLY A 294 0.21 1.78 -3.46
N ILE A 295 -0.70 1.31 -2.60
CA ILE A 295 -2.08 1.79 -2.52
C ILE A 295 -2.28 2.50 -1.18
N ASN A 296 -2.48 3.81 -1.22
CA ASN A 296 -2.48 4.68 -0.04
C ASN A 296 -1.26 4.45 0.87
N SER A 297 -1.45 3.76 2.00
CA SER A 297 -0.44 3.49 3.02
C SER A 297 -0.02 2.01 3.10
N HIS A 298 -0.43 1.18 2.13
CA HIS A 298 -0.17 -0.26 2.13
C HIS A 298 0.50 -0.71 0.84
N TRP A 299 1.38 -1.70 0.96
CA TRP A 299 2.05 -2.32 -0.17
C TRP A 299 1.60 -3.75 -0.36
N GLN A 300 1.14 -4.03 -1.58
CA GLN A 300 0.63 -5.31 -2.02
C GLN A 300 1.41 -5.75 -3.26
N SER A 301 1.22 -6.99 -3.69
CA SER A 301 1.79 -7.46 -4.94
C SER A 301 0.73 -8.10 -5.83
N LEU A 302 0.88 -7.90 -7.14
CA LEU A 302 0.05 -8.54 -8.15
C LEU A 302 0.91 -9.10 -9.28
N ILE A 303 0.54 -10.26 -9.79
CA ILE A 303 1.24 -10.95 -10.88
C ILE A 303 0.22 -11.30 -11.94
N ALA A 304 0.33 -10.69 -13.11
CA ALA A 304 -0.41 -11.07 -14.30
C ALA A 304 0.44 -12.05 -15.11
N HIS A 305 -0.11 -13.22 -15.41
CA HIS A 305 0.57 -14.30 -16.12
C HIS A 305 -0.28 -14.73 -17.32
N LYS A 306 0.37 -14.83 -18.49
CA LYS A 306 -0.21 -15.37 -19.70
C LYS A 306 0.67 -16.48 -20.25
N TYR A 307 0.04 -17.60 -20.58
CA TYR A 307 0.70 -18.74 -21.23
C TYR A 307 -0.26 -19.37 -22.23
N ASN A 308 0.12 -19.36 -23.50
CA ASN A 308 -0.77 -19.70 -24.62
C ASN A 308 -2.08 -18.90 -24.51
N ASP A 309 -3.22 -19.57 -24.47
CA ASP A 309 -4.55 -18.94 -24.39
C ASP A 309 -5.03 -18.67 -22.95
N ARG A 310 -4.25 -19.05 -21.94
CA ARG A 310 -4.63 -18.88 -20.53
C ARG A 310 -4.07 -17.58 -19.96
N GLN A 311 -4.92 -16.85 -19.24
CA GLN A 311 -4.57 -15.64 -18.51
C GLN A 311 -5.01 -15.77 -17.05
N GLU A 312 -4.08 -15.51 -16.16
CA GLU A 312 -4.25 -15.64 -14.72
C GLU A 312 -3.65 -14.43 -14.03
N VAL A 313 -4.29 -13.98 -12.95
CA VAL A 313 -3.83 -12.88 -12.11
C VAL A 313 -3.80 -13.35 -10.68
N TYR A 314 -2.65 -13.21 -10.03
CA TYR A 314 -2.46 -13.55 -8.63
C TYR A 314 -2.27 -12.27 -7.82
N PHE A 315 -3.17 -12.02 -6.87
CA PHE A 315 -3.14 -10.89 -5.96
C PHE A 315 -2.77 -11.37 -4.57
N PHE A 316 -1.81 -10.69 -3.94
CA PHE A 316 -1.30 -11.04 -2.63
C PHE A 316 -1.38 -9.82 -1.70
N ASP A 317 -2.08 -9.99 -0.60
CA ASP A 317 -2.22 -8.98 0.46
C ASP A 317 -1.93 -9.65 1.82
N SER A 318 -1.04 -9.04 2.61
CA SER A 318 -0.68 -9.52 3.94
C SER A 318 -1.81 -9.37 4.97
N TYR A 319 -2.93 -8.73 4.64
CA TYR A 319 -4.16 -8.79 5.44
C TYR A 319 -4.89 -10.12 5.32
N ASN A 320 -4.71 -10.86 4.21
CA ASN A 320 -5.39 -12.13 3.93
C ASN A 320 -6.92 -12.06 4.13
N LYS A 321 -7.52 -10.91 3.80
CA LYS A 321 -8.95 -10.69 3.83
C LYS A 321 -9.48 -10.57 2.43
N ASP A 322 -10.61 -11.20 2.19
CA ASP A 322 -11.24 -11.30 0.89
C ASP A 322 -11.99 -10.01 0.51
N ILE A 323 -11.22 -8.93 0.27
CA ILE A 323 -11.76 -7.59 0.24
C ILE A 323 -12.25 -7.14 -1.14
N LEU A 324 -12.04 -7.90 -2.21
CA LEU A 324 -12.18 -7.34 -3.57
C LEU A 324 -13.63 -7.06 -3.98
N ASN A 325 -14.62 -7.70 -3.33
CA ASN A 325 -16.05 -7.49 -3.58
C ASN A 325 -16.83 -6.90 -2.38
N TRP A 326 -16.15 -6.48 -1.32
CA TRP A 326 -16.84 -5.93 -0.15
C TRP A 326 -17.60 -4.65 -0.48
N ALA A 327 -18.86 -4.60 -0.07
CA ALA A 327 -19.66 -3.39 -0.01
C ALA A 327 -19.18 -2.47 1.12
N GLU A 328 -19.55 -1.19 1.05
CA GLU A 328 -19.18 -0.18 2.07
C GLU A 328 -19.54 -0.59 3.51
N LYS A 329 -20.67 -1.28 3.67
CA LYS A 329 -21.10 -1.82 4.96
C LYS A 329 -20.12 -2.85 5.51
N GLU A 330 -19.69 -3.81 4.70
CA GLU A 330 -18.74 -4.87 5.10
C GLU A 330 -17.37 -4.26 5.46
N ILE A 331 -16.92 -3.26 4.69
CA ILE A 331 -15.70 -2.50 5.01
C ILE A 331 -15.81 -1.83 6.38
N THR A 332 -16.95 -1.18 6.65
CA THR A 332 -17.20 -0.47 7.91
C THR A 332 -17.26 -1.44 9.10
N GLU A 333 -17.93 -2.58 8.94
CA GLU A 333 -17.99 -3.64 9.94
C GLU A 333 -16.60 -4.20 10.26
N TYR A 334 -15.76 -4.42 9.23
CA TYR A 334 -14.40 -4.89 9.43
C TYR A 334 -13.52 -3.88 10.17
N ILE A 335 -13.66 -2.58 9.87
CA ILE A 335 -12.94 -1.53 10.61
C ILE A 335 -13.39 -1.52 12.08
N GLN A 336 -14.68 -1.69 12.35
CA GLN A 336 -15.19 -1.78 13.72
C GLN A 336 -14.64 -3.02 14.45
N GLU A 337 -14.51 -4.16 13.76
CA GLU A 337 -13.85 -5.35 14.30
C GLU A 337 -12.40 -5.03 14.73
N ILE A 338 -11.63 -4.33 13.89
CA ILE A 338 -10.25 -3.91 14.21
C ILE A 338 -10.22 -2.98 15.42
N GLN A 339 -11.15 -2.02 15.52
CA GLN A 339 -11.27 -1.10 16.66
C GLN A 339 -11.53 -1.85 17.96
N ASN A 340 -12.52 -2.74 17.95
CA ASN A 340 -12.90 -3.56 19.10
C ASN A 340 -11.74 -4.45 19.53
N LYS A 341 -11.02 -5.07 18.57
CA LYS A 341 -9.83 -5.88 18.85
C LYS A 341 -8.74 -5.05 19.52
N LYS A 342 -8.46 -3.84 19.05
CA LYS A 342 -7.47 -2.94 19.67
C LYS A 342 -7.85 -2.57 21.10
N GLN A 343 -9.11 -2.24 21.34
CA GLN A 343 -9.61 -1.95 22.68
C GLN A 343 -9.46 -3.15 23.62
N ASN A 344 -9.81 -4.36 23.14
CA ASN A 344 -9.66 -5.61 23.91
C ASN A 344 -8.20 -5.95 24.22
N GLU A 345 -7.26 -5.53 23.35
CA GLU A 345 -5.81 -5.67 23.56
C GLU A 345 -5.20 -4.52 24.40
N GLY A 346 -6.02 -3.59 24.90
CA GLY A 346 -5.56 -2.41 25.65
C GLY A 346 -4.77 -1.40 24.80
N LYS A 347 -4.92 -1.46 23.48
CA LYS A 347 -4.29 -0.53 22.53
C LYS A 347 -5.21 0.66 22.26
N GLN A 348 -4.60 1.80 21.93
CA GLN A 348 -5.35 2.99 21.55
C GLN A 348 -6.18 2.73 20.28
N PRO A 349 -7.45 3.20 20.23
CA PRO A 349 -8.28 3.11 19.04
C PRO A 349 -7.65 3.90 17.88
N LEU A 350 -8.00 3.56 16.63
CA LEU A 350 -7.56 4.39 15.50
C LEU A 350 -8.33 5.72 15.52
N LYS A 351 -7.61 6.81 15.27
CA LYS A 351 -8.18 8.14 15.01
C LYS A 351 -9.03 8.13 13.73
N ASP A 352 -9.96 9.07 13.61
CA ASP A 352 -10.86 9.21 12.45
C ASP A 352 -10.13 9.28 11.11
N PHE A 353 -9.04 10.04 11.05
CA PHE A 353 -8.20 10.11 9.86
C PHE A 353 -7.66 8.73 9.45
N ASN A 354 -7.20 7.93 10.40
CA ASN A 354 -6.68 6.58 10.12
C ASN A 354 -7.80 5.62 9.70
N ILE A 355 -8.99 5.76 10.27
CA ILE A 355 -10.19 5.01 9.83
C ILE A 355 -10.49 5.35 8.37
N TRP A 356 -10.51 6.65 8.04
CA TRP A 356 -10.76 7.13 6.69
C TRP A 356 -9.69 6.63 5.70
N VAL A 357 -8.40 6.72 6.02
CA VAL A 357 -7.31 6.19 5.17
C VAL A 357 -7.46 4.68 4.99
N PHE A 358 -7.75 3.93 6.05
CA PHE A 358 -7.91 2.47 5.96
C PHE A 358 -9.09 2.08 5.07
N LYS A 359 -10.24 2.75 5.23
CA LYS A 359 -11.42 2.57 4.37
C LYS A 359 -11.08 2.82 2.91
N ASN A 360 -10.43 3.95 2.61
CA ASN A 360 -10.03 4.28 1.24
C ASN A 360 -8.97 3.33 0.71
N SER A 361 -8.08 2.78 1.54
CA SER A 361 -7.13 1.75 1.12
C SER A 361 -7.82 0.50 0.58
N ILE A 362 -8.90 0.04 1.21
CA ILE A 362 -9.66 -1.11 0.71
C ILE A 362 -10.35 -0.77 -0.61
N ILE A 363 -11.04 0.37 -0.68
CA ILE A 363 -11.73 0.83 -1.89
C ILE A 363 -10.75 0.99 -3.06
N ASP A 364 -9.61 1.63 -2.83
CA ASP A 364 -8.58 1.85 -3.84
C ASP A 364 -7.89 0.56 -4.27
N THR A 365 -7.76 -0.43 -3.38
CA THR A 365 -7.34 -1.78 -3.76
C THR A 365 -8.36 -2.38 -4.74
N GLN A 366 -9.65 -2.37 -4.42
CA GLN A 366 -10.70 -2.88 -5.31
C GLN A 366 -10.64 -2.20 -6.70
N ILE A 367 -10.57 -0.87 -6.73
CA ILE A 367 -10.48 -0.08 -7.96
C ILE A 367 -9.19 -0.40 -8.73
N SER A 368 -8.04 -0.47 -8.05
CA SER A 368 -6.75 -0.75 -8.68
C SER A 368 -6.73 -2.14 -9.32
N ILE A 369 -7.19 -3.18 -8.60
CA ILE A 369 -7.21 -4.54 -9.14
C ILE A 369 -8.16 -4.60 -10.35
N LYS A 370 -9.33 -3.96 -10.26
CA LYS A 370 -10.26 -3.86 -11.39
C LYS A 370 -9.64 -3.12 -12.58
N LEU A 371 -8.98 -1.99 -12.36
CA LEU A 371 -8.38 -1.20 -13.43
C LEU A 371 -7.25 -1.97 -14.14
N ILE A 372 -6.35 -2.60 -13.37
CA ILE A 372 -5.27 -3.42 -13.93
C ILE A 372 -5.86 -4.56 -14.78
N THR A 373 -6.86 -5.26 -14.24
CA THR A 373 -7.49 -6.38 -14.96
C THR A 373 -8.22 -5.93 -16.22
N ASP A 374 -8.96 -4.82 -16.18
CA ASP A 374 -9.60 -4.24 -17.37
C ASP A 374 -8.58 -3.79 -18.43
N CYS A 375 -7.43 -3.24 -18.02
CA CYS A 375 -6.37 -2.87 -18.96
C CYS A 375 -5.75 -4.10 -19.64
N LEU A 376 -5.50 -5.18 -18.89
CA LEU A 376 -4.98 -6.45 -19.41
C LEU A 376 -5.95 -7.08 -20.43
N LEU A 377 -7.26 -6.98 -20.18
CA LEU A 377 -8.31 -7.45 -21.08
C LEU A 377 -8.57 -6.52 -22.28
N GLY A 378 -8.13 -5.26 -22.20
CA GLY A 378 -8.42 -4.23 -23.20
C GLY A 378 -9.82 -3.64 -23.11
N ASN A 379 -10.47 -3.75 -21.94
CA ASN A 379 -11.77 -3.12 -21.68
C ASN A 379 -11.64 -1.60 -21.44
N THR A 380 -10.46 -1.16 -21.00
CA THR A 380 -10.13 0.25 -20.74
C THR A 380 -8.65 0.50 -21.01
N SER A 381 -8.25 1.77 -21.08
CA SER A 381 -6.85 2.19 -21.02
C SER A 381 -6.58 3.03 -19.77
N LEU A 382 -5.30 3.15 -19.39
CA LEU A 382 -4.90 4.03 -18.29
C LEU A 382 -5.22 5.50 -18.58
N VAL A 383 -5.13 5.90 -19.86
CA VAL A 383 -5.48 7.25 -20.32
C VAL A 383 -6.97 7.50 -20.12
N ASP A 384 -7.82 6.57 -20.58
CA ASP A 384 -9.28 6.66 -20.38
C ASP A 384 -9.62 6.79 -18.89
N TYR A 385 -9.04 5.91 -18.06
CA TYR A 385 -9.26 5.95 -16.63
C TYR A 385 -8.86 7.29 -16.02
N LYS A 386 -7.65 7.76 -16.31
CA LYS A 386 -7.12 9.03 -15.77
C LYS A 386 -8.02 10.20 -16.14
N PHE A 387 -8.43 10.31 -17.40
CA PHE A 387 -9.34 11.38 -17.83
C PHE A 387 -10.69 11.31 -17.10
N ASN A 388 -11.26 10.11 -16.94
CA ASN A 388 -12.52 9.95 -16.22
C ASN A 388 -12.40 10.21 -14.72
N SER A 389 -11.29 9.84 -14.08
CA SER A 389 -11.05 10.12 -12.67
C SER A 389 -10.81 11.60 -12.42
N ASP A 390 -10.02 12.25 -13.28
CA ASP A 390 -9.73 13.69 -13.16
C ASP A 390 -11.01 14.51 -13.42
N PHE A 391 -11.86 14.08 -14.36
CA PHE A 391 -13.16 14.69 -14.57
C PHE A 391 -14.08 14.57 -13.36
N LYS A 392 -14.15 13.41 -12.70
CA LYS A 392 -15.02 13.22 -11.52
C LYS A 392 -14.64 14.17 -10.38
N VAL A 393 -13.35 14.42 -10.20
CA VAL A 393 -12.86 15.37 -9.20
C VAL A 393 -13.37 16.78 -9.52
N PHE A 394 -13.23 17.19 -10.77
CA PHE A 394 -13.74 18.45 -11.26
C PHE A 394 -15.27 18.55 -11.11
N ALA A 395 -16.00 17.50 -11.47
CA ALA A 395 -17.45 17.44 -11.37
C ALA A 395 -17.96 17.49 -9.93
N ASN A 396 -17.30 16.78 -9.00
CA ASN A 396 -17.66 16.81 -7.58
C ASN A 396 -17.50 18.22 -6.99
N GLN A 397 -16.41 18.91 -7.34
CA GLN A 397 -16.22 20.30 -6.93
C GLN A 397 -17.32 21.22 -7.47
N PHE A 398 -17.71 21.01 -8.74
CA PHE A 398 -18.82 21.73 -9.35
C PHE A 398 -20.15 21.48 -8.61
N GLU A 399 -20.49 20.23 -8.29
CA GLU A 399 -21.71 19.89 -7.56
C GLU A 399 -21.73 20.46 -6.13
N GLU A 400 -20.64 20.37 -5.39
CA GLU A 400 -20.55 20.92 -4.02
C GLU A 400 -20.69 22.43 -4.01
N ASP A 401 -20.07 23.12 -4.96
CA ASP A 401 -20.19 24.57 -5.11
C ASP A 401 -21.61 24.98 -5.49
N ILE A 402 -22.29 24.22 -6.37
CA ILE A 402 -23.70 24.46 -6.70
C ILE A 402 -24.59 24.25 -5.48
N VAL A 403 -24.42 23.13 -4.78
CA VAL A 403 -25.29 22.78 -3.66
C VAL A 403 -25.10 23.77 -2.51
N SER A 404 -23.87 24.21 -2.28
CA SER A 404 -23.54 25.18 -1.24
C SER A 404 -23.97 26.61 -1.59
N GLN A 405 -23.82 27.04 -2.86
CA GLN A 405 -24.15 28.42 -3.26
C GLN A 405 -25.60 28.60 -3.71
N ILE A 406 -26.24 27.57 -4.25
CA ILE A 406 -27.58 27.65 -4.83
C ILE A 406 -28.64 26.95 -3.96
N TYR A 407 -28.30 25.88 -3.22
CA TYR A 407 -29.33 24.96 -2.66
C TYR A 407 -29.44 24.84 -1.14
N ASN A 408 -28.53 25.37 -0.32
CA ASN A 408 -28.71 25.39 1.15
C ASN A 408 -29.00 26.83 1.65
N LYS A 409 -30.15 27.19 2.24
CA LYS A 409 -31.19 26.44 2.96
C LYS A 409 -32.63 26.88 2.57
N ASN A 410 -33.49 25.88 2.34
CA ASN A 410 -34.96 25.86 2.52
C ASN A 410 -35.92 26.37 1.43
N ASN A 411 -35.65 26.23 0.12
CA ASN A 411 -36.76 26.18 -0.85
C ASN A 411 -36.33 25.65 -2.22
N LYS A 412 -36.72 24.42 -2.56
CA LYS A 412 -36.46 23.81 -3.88
C LYS A 412 -37.15 24.52 -5.05
N ASN A 413 -38.05 25.47 -4.77
CA ASN A 413 -38.80 26.24 -5.77
C ASN A 413 -38.58 27.76 -5.72
N SER A 414 -37.58 28.28 -4.99
CA SER A 414 -37.30 29.73 -4.98
C SER A 414 -35.81 30.04 -4.79
N LYS A 415 -35.26 30.96 -5.60
CA LYS A 415 -34.17 31.94 -5.31
C LYS A 415 -32.91 31.94 -6.23
N ILE A 416 -33.08 32.22 -7.52
CA ILE A 416 -32.22 33.23 -8.18
C ILE A 416 -32.92 34.61 -8.19
N GLN A 417 -34.25 34.64 -8.07
CA GLN A 417 -35.07 35.86 -8.16
C GLN A 417 -34.87 36.88 -7.01
N ASN A 418 -34.12 36.55 -5.95
CA ASN A 418 -33.96 37.39 -4.76
C ASN A 418 -32.49 37.63 -4.36
N LEU A 419 -31.55 37.46 -5.29
CA LEU A 419 -30.16 37.84 -5.02
C LEU A 419 -30.06 39.39 -5.01
N ASN A 420 -29.24 39.95 -4.14
CA ASN A 420 -28.82 41.34 -4.33
C ASN A 420 -27.77 41.43 -5.45
N ASP A 421 -27.37 42.65 -5.83
CA ASP A 421 -26.40 42.85 -6.92
C ASP A 421 -25.05 42.16 -6.62
N ASP A 422 -24.57 42.22 -5.38
CA ASP A 422 -23.30 41.59 -4.97
C ASP A 422 -23.36 40.06 -5.07
N GLN A 423 -24.45 39.45 -4.60
CA GLN A 423 -24.69 38.01 -4.71
C GLN A 423 -24.83 37.57 -6.16
N SER A 424 -25.48 38.38 -6.99
CA SER A 424 -25.62 38.11 -8.43
C SER A 424 -24.26 38.16 -9.13
N LEU A 425 -23.40 39.09 -8.75
CA LEU A 425 -22.03 39.19 -9.26
C LEU A 425 -21.17 38.01 -8.82
N LEU A 426 -21.30 37.55 -7.57
CA LEU A 426 -20.61 36.34 -7.10
C LEU A 426 -21.04 35.09 -7.88
N VAL A 427 -22.34 34.90 -8.11
CA VAL A 427 -22.86 33.80 -8.92
C VAL A 427 -22.38 33.92 -10.37
N LEU A 428 -22.33 35.12 -10.95
CA LEU A 428 -21.79 35.34 -12.30
C LEU A 428 -20.31 34.98 -12.40
N ASN A 429 -19.48 35.45 -11.47
CA ASN A 429 -18.07 35.12 -11.42
C ASN A 429 -17.87 33.60 -11.25
N TRP A 430 -18.71 32.96 -10.43
CA TRP A 430 -18.70 31.51 -10.27
C TRP A 430 -19.03 30.79 -11.58
N VAL A 431 -20.11 31.19 -12.27
CA VAL A 431 -20.51 30.63 -13.58
C VAL A 431 -19.40 30.83 -14.60
N GLU A 432 -18.81 32.03 -14.67
CA GLU A 432 -17.73 32.35 -15.60
C GLU A 432 -16.52 31.45 -15.38
N ASN A 433 -16.05 31.34 -14.13
CA ASN A 433 -14.90 30.51 -13.80
C ASN A 433 -15.15 29.02 -14.11
N HIS A 434 -16.29 28.48 -13.68
CA HIS A 434 -16.61 27.06 -13.93
C HIS A 434 -16.89 26.75 -15.40
N TYR A 435 -17.48 27.70 -16.13
CA TYR A 435 -17.62 27.58 -17.57
C TYR A 435 -16.26 27.58 -18.26
N ILE A 436 -15.36 28.50 -17.90
CA ILE A 436 -13.99 28.54 -18.43
C ILE A 436 -13.26 27.24 -18.13
N ASP A 437 -13.36 26.71 -16.91
CA ASP A 437 -12.68 25.49 -16.52
C ASP A 437 -13.27 24.24 -17.20
N LEU A 438 -14.60 24.16 -17.31
CA LEU A 438 -15.27 23.11 -18.10
C LEU A 438 -14.85 23.20 -19.57
N GLN A 439 -14.76 24.41 -20.15
CA GLN A 439 -14.29 24.59 -21.52
C GLN A 439 -12.82 24.20 -21.67
N ARG A 440 -11.95 24.62 -20.75
CA ARG A 440 -10.53 24.21 -20.76
C ARG A 440 -10.39 22.69 -20.70
N PHE A 441 -11.19 22.03 -19.88
CA PHE A 441 -11.25 20.57 -19.82
C PHE A 441 -11.71 19.98 -21.17
N LEU A 442 -12.83 20.47 -21.73
CA LEU A 442 -13.39 19.96 -22.99
C LEU A 442 -12.52 20.29 -24.23
N LEU A 443 -11.75 21.38 -24.19
CA LEU A 443 -10.81 21.80 -25.23
C LEU A 443 -9.47 21.09 -25.15
N THR A 444 -9.19 20.39 -24.05
CA THR A 444 -8.04 19.49 -23.99
C THR A 444 -8.25 18.41 -25.05
N LYS A 445 -7.35 18.38 -26.05
CA LYS A 445 -7.48 17.52 -27.23
C LYS A 445 -7.82 16.08 -26.81
N ASN A 446 -8.93 15.55 -27.34
CA ASN A 446 -9.47 14.21 -27.08
C ASN A 446 -10.18 13.98 -25.72
N SER A 447 -10.41 14.99 -24.88
CA SER A 447 -11.05 14.78 -23.57
C SER A 447 -12.46 14.18 -23.70
N ILE A 448 -13.31 14.68 -24.61
CA ILE A 448 -14.66 14.14 -24.83
C ILE A 448 -14.62 12.68 -25.32
N THR A 449 -13.65 12.31 -26.15
CA THR A 449 -13.55 10.93 -26.65
C THR A 449 -13.22 9.95 -25.52
N PHE A 450 -12.52 10.42 -24.49
CA PHE A 450 -12.13 9.61 -23.34
C PHE A 450 -13.18 9.57 -22.22
N LEU A 451 -14.14 10.50 -22.18
CA LEU A 451 -15.21 10.45 -21.20
C LEU A 451 -16.15 9.25 -21.45
N ASP A 452 -16.43 8.50 -20.37
CA ASP A 452 -17.46 7.48 -20.37
C ASP A 452 -18.88 8.10 -20.48
N GLN A 453 -19.90 7.26 -20.72
CA GLN A 453 -21.27 7.73 -20.92
C GLN A 453 -21.84 8.48 -19.71
N ASN A 454 -21.47 8.07 -18.48
CA ASN A 454 -21.94 8.71 -17.26
C ASN A 454 -21.33 10.11 -17.14
N ASN A 455 -20.03 10.24 -17.34
CA ASN A 455 -19.33 11.51 -17.32
C ASN A 455 -19.79 12.44 -18.45
N ARG A 456 -20.10 11.91 -19.63
CA ARG A 456 -20.74 12.71 -20.70
C ARG A 456 -22.11 13.24 -20.29
N SER A 457 -22.91 12.43 -19.60
CA SER A 457 -24.19 12.87 -19.04
C SER A 457 -24.00 13.98 -18.01
N ILE A 458 -23.00 13.85 -17.12
CA ILE A 458 -22.65 14.89 -16.15
C ILE A 458 -22.25 16.18 -16.88
N VAL A 459 -21.37 16.12 -17.88
CA VAL A 459 -21.02 17.30 -18.71
C VAL A 459 -22.26 17.96 -19.31
N ALA A 460 -23.21 17.16 -19.84
CA ALA A 460 -24.44 17.69 -20.40
C ALA A 460 -25.29 18.42 -19.33
N GLN A 461 -25.44 17.82 -18.15
CA GLN A 461 -26.14 18.43 -17.01
C GLN A 461 -25.44 19.71 -16.54
N MET A 462 -24.11 19.73 -16.45
CA MET A 462 -23.33 20.93 -16.12
C MET A 462 -23.56 22.05 -17.13
N LYS A 463 -23.53 21.73 -18.43
CA LYS A 463 -23.82 22.69 -19.51
C LYS A 463 -25.24 23.23 -19.42
N GLU A 464 -26.23 22.36 -19.18
CA GLU A 464 -27.63 22.76 -19.02
C GLU A 464 -27.79 23.71 -17.82
N LEU A 465 -27.20 23.37 -16.68
CA LEU A 465 -27.28 24.17 -15.48
C LEU A 465 -26.59 25.54 -15.65
N ILE A 466 -25.40 25.59 -16.27
CA ILE A 466 -24.73 26.85 -16.61
C ILE A 466 -25.64 27.72 -17.47
N ASN A 467 -26.25 27.15 -18.51
CA ASN A 467 -27.17 27.89 -19.39
C ASN A 467 -28.42 28.39 -18.67
N LEU A 468 -29.02 27.56 -17.81
CA LEU A 468 -30.17 27.96 -16.99
C LEU A 468 -29.80 29.11 -16.05
N THR A 469 -28.66 29.05 -15.38
CA THR A 469 -28.18 30.10 -14.47
C THR A 469 -27.91 31.40 -15.23
N ILE A 470 -27.24 31.34 -16.39
CA ILE A 470 -27.03 32.52 -17.26
C ILE A 470 -28.38 33.13 -17.65
N ASN A 471 -29.34 32.32 -18.10
CA ASN A 471 -30.64 32.80 -18.52
C ASN A 471 -31.41 33.48 -17.37
N GLN A 472 -31.37 32.91 -16.17
CA GLN A 472 -32.02 33.49 -14.99
C GLN A 472 -31.36 34.81 -14.58
N LEU A 473 -30.03 34.91 -14.62
CA LEU A 473 -29.30 36.16 -14.33
C LEU A 473 -29.60 37.24 -15.39
N VAL A 474 -29.67 36.86 -16.67
CA VAL A 474 -30.07 37.72 -17.80
C VAL A 474 -31.48 38.29 -17.63
N VAL A 475 -32.41 37.49 -17.11
CA VAL A 475 -33.80 37.92 -16.89
C VAL A 475 -33.92 38.80 -15.66
N ASN A 476 -33.29 38.42 -14.55
CA ASN A 476 -33.47 39.08 -13.26
C ASN A 476 -32.56 40.31 -13.05
N TYR A 477 -31.40 40.36 -13.71
CA TYR A 477 -30.37 41.41 -13.53
C TYR A 477 -29.88 41.97 -14.89
N PRO A 478 -30.78 42.59 -15.69
CA PRO A 478 -30.46 43.05 -17.04
C PRO A 478 -29.37 44.13 -17.09
N HIS A 479 -29.13 44.86 -16.00
CA HIS A 479 -28.06 45.86 -15.87
C HIS A 479 -26.66 45.25 -15.74
N VAL A 480 -26.54 43.99 -15.34
CA VAL A 480 -25.25 43.27 -15.24
C VAL A 480 -24.79 42.73 -16.61
N LYS A 481 -25.56 42.98 -17.68
CA LYS A 481 -25.45 42.31 -18.99
C LYS A 481 -24.25 42.60 -19.88
N SER A 482 -23.66 43.80 -19.86
CA SER A 482 -23.15 44.26 -21.18
C SER A 482 -21.83 43.63 -21.65
N THR A 483 -20.93 43.20 -20.75
CA THR A 483 -19.59 42.78 -21.18
C THR A 483 -19.28 41.30 -20.92
N GLN A 484 -19.47 40.80 -19.70
CA GLN A 484 -19.10 39.42 -19.34
C GLN A 484 -20.07 38.37 -19.89
N ILE A 485 -21.38 38.58 -19.78
CA ILE A 485 -22.39 37.64 -20.31
C ILE A 485 -22.30 37.55 -21.85
N GLY A 486 -22.06 38.68 -22.52
CA GLY A 486 -21.85 38.71 -23.98
C GLY A 486 -20.60 37.94 -24.42
N LEU A 487 -19.51 37.99 -23.63
CA LEU A 487 -18.30 37.19 -23.89
C LEU A 487 -18.56 35.69 -23.69
N ILE A 488 -19.24 35.30 -22.60
CA ILE A 488 -19.61 33.91 -22.34
C ILE A 488 -20.53 33.37 -23.44
N GLN A 489 -21.56 34.12 -23.84
CA GLN A 489 -22.47 33.73 -24.92
C GLN A 489 -21.77 33.65 -26.29
N LYS A 490 -20.82 34.54 -26.56
CA LYS A 490 -20.02 34.52 -27.80
C LYS A 490 -19.09 33.30 -27.83
N GLU A 491 -18.47 32.93 -26.72
CA GLU A 491 -17.68 31.70 -26.62
C GLU A 491 -18.57 30.45 -26.70
N LEU A 492 -19.73 30.42 -26.02
CA LEU A 492 -20.73 29.35 -26.15
C LEU A 492 -21.16 29.13 -27.61
N GLY A 493 -21.33 30.22 -28.37
CA GLY A 493 -21.70 30.17 -29.78
C GLY A 493 -20.62 29.56 -30.69
N LYS A 494 -19.33 29.72 -30.36
CA LYS A 494 -18.22 29.15 -31.13
C LYS A 494 -18.11 27.63 -30.98
N HIS A 495 -18.61 27.08 -29.87
CA HIS A 495 -18.44 25.67 -29.52
C HIS A 495 -19.68 24.79 -29.78
N LYS A 496 -20.72 25.31 -30.44
CA LYS A 496 -21.89 24.52 -30.89
C LYS A 496 -21.56 23.42 -31.92
N GLN A 497 -20.32 23.38 -32.43
CA GLN A 497 -19.85 22.40 -33.42
C GLN A 497 -19.05 21.23 -32.81
N ILE A 498 -18.79 21.24 -31.49
CA ILE A 498 -18.17 20.13 -30.73
C ILE A 498 -19.28 19.38 -29.99
#